data_AF-W7YP90-F1
#
_entry.id   AF-W7YP90-F1
#
_cell.length_a   1.000
_cell.length_b   1.000
_cell.length_c   1.000
_cell.angle_alpha   90.00
_cell.angle_beta   90.00
_cell.angle_gamma   90.00
#
_symmetry.space_group_name_H-M   'P 1'
#
loop_
_entity.id
_entity.type
_entity.pdbx_description
1 polymer ?
#
loop_
_entity_poly.entity_id
_entity_poly.type
_entity_poly.pdbx_seq_one_letter_code
_entity_poly.pdbx_strand_id
1 'polypeptide(L)' 'MEAKNDSSITSDAAFVKLLKLVREHNDPEAMIAILDFFEQDIVRLSRYIRIPREDAIQIITLELMTLLKDSEKNIY' A
#
# COMPACT_ATOMS: atom_id res chain seq x y z
N MET A 1 28.49 6.60 -11.93
CA MET A 1 27.38 5.64 -11.74
C MET A 1 26.69 6.05 -10.46
N GLU A 2 25.54 6.71 -10.56
CA GLU A 2 24.77 7.15 -9.39
C GLU A 2 23.92 5.99 -8.88
N ALA A 3 24.22 5.56 -7.66
CA ALA A 3 23.44 4.54 -6.95
C ALA A 3 22.10 5.15 -6.53
N LYS A 4 21.05 4.88 -7.31
CA LYS A 4 19.66 5.11 -6.92
C LYS A 4 19.26 4.04 -5.91
N ASN A 5 19.56 4.23 -4.63
CA ASN A 5 18.99 3.38 -3.59
C ASN A 5 18.96 4.13 -2.26
N ASP A 6 18.03 5.09 -2.11
CA ASP A 6 17.80 5.70 -0.79
C ASP A 6 16.39 6.31 -0.65
N SER A 7 15.37 5.66 -1.21
CA SER A 7 14.00 6.21 -1.20
C SER A 7 13.01 5.53 -0.26
N SER A 8 13.40 4.67 0.70
CA SER A 8 12.37 3.98 1.51
C SER A 8 12.76 3.48 2.90
N ILE A 9 13.65 4.16 3.64
CA ILE A 9 13.63 3.99 5.10
C ILE A 9 12.47 4.82 5.66
N THR A 10 11.24 4.41 5.37
CA THR A 10 10.10 4.80 6.21
C THR A 10 10.30 4.04 7.52
N SER A 11 10.74 4.73 8.57
CA SER A 11 10.80 4.10 9.90
C SER A 11 9.43 3.52 10.26
N ASP A 12 9.38 2.40 10.98
CA ASP A 12 8.12 1.80 11.44
C ASP A 12 7.20 2.84 12.11
N ALA A 13 7.78 3.81 12.80
CA ALA A 13 7.07 4.93 13.41
C ALA A 13 6.36 5.85 12.38
N ALA A 14 6.99 6.12 11.23
CA ALA A 14 6.41 6.91 10.16
C ALA A 14 5.23 6.17 9.49
N PHE A 15 5.36 4.86 9.26
CA PHE A 15 4.26 4.05 8.76
C PHE A 15 3.08 4.03 9.75
N VAL A 16 3.34 3.79 11.05
CA VAL A 16 2.31 3.80 12.10
C VAL A 16 1.58 5.15 12.14
N LYS A 17 2.29 6.27 11.95
CA LYS A 17 1.67 7.60 11.90
C LYS A 17 0.73 7.74 10.71
N LEU A 18 1.15 7.33 9.51
CA LEU A 18 0.31 7.37 8.31
C LEU A 18 -0.92 6.46 8.47
N LEU A 19 -0.74 5.26 9.01
CA LEU A 19 -1.84 4.32 9.25
C LEU A 19 -2.89 4.90 10.22
N LYS A 20 -2.47 5.60 11.27
CA LYS A 20 -3.39 6.30 12.17
C LYS A 20 -4.18 7.38 11.44
N LEU A 21 -3.53 8.20 10.62
CA LEU A 21 -4.22 9.23 9.83
C LEU A 21 -5.29 8.63 8.91
N VAL A 22 -4.99 7.51 8.25
CA VAL A 22 -5.96 6.78 7.42
C VAL A 22 -7.14 6.28 8.24
N ARG A 23 -6.90 5.67 9.41
CA ARG A 23 -7.95 5.03 10.21
C ARG A 23 -8.81 6.00 11.00
N GLU A 24 -8.20 7.02 11.59
CA GLU A 24 -8.87 7.95 12.50
C GLU A 24 -9.45 9.17 11.76
N HIS A 25 -8.83 9.57 10.65
CA HIS A 25 -9.20 10.79 9.93
C HIS A 25 -9.63 10.54 8.48
N ASN A 26 -9.58 9.30 7.98
CA ASN A 26 -9.86 8.96 6.58
C ASN A 26 -9.04 9.84 5.61
N ASP A 27 -7.80 10.15 6.01
CA ASP A 27 -6.89 11.08 5.34
C ASP A 27 -6.43 10.51 3.98
N PRO A 28 -6.80 11.15 2.85
CA PRO A 28 -6.51 10.61 1.53
C PRO A 28 -5.03 10.76 1.16
N GLU A 29 -4.34 11.81 1.62
CA GLU A 29 -2.90 12.00 1.38
C GLU A 29 -2.07 10.93 2.11
N ALA A 30 -2.46 10.57 3.33
CA ALA A 30 -1.84 9.47 4.06
C ALA A 30 -2.08 8.12 3.39
N MET A 31 -3.27 7.90 2.81
CA MET A 31 -3.55 6.69 2.03
C MET A 31 -2.65 6.62 0.80
N ILE A 32 -2.56 7.70 0.03
CA ILE A 32 -1.70 7.78 -1.17
C ILE A 32 -0.24 7.52 -0.79
N ALA A 33 0.27 8.13 0.28
CA ALA A 33 1.65 7.92 0.73
C ALA A 33 1.94 6.45 1.09
N ILE A 34 0.97 5.73 1.68
CA ILE A 34 1.11 4.29 1.95
C ILE A 34 1.07 3.50 0.64
N LEU A 35 0.18 3.83 -0.31
CA LEU A 35 0.10 3.14 -1.60
C LEU A 35 1.37 3.31 -2.43
N ASP A 36 1.92 4.52 -2.48
CA ASP A 36 3.18 4.83 -3.18
C ASP A 36 4.35 4.02 -2.59
N PHE A 37 4.38 3.89 -1.26
CA PHE A 37 5.38 3.07 -0.58
C PHE A 37 5.32 1.59 -1.02
N PHE A 38 4.13 1.05 -1.27
CA PHE A 38 3.91 -0.33 -1.71
C PHE A 38 3.84 -0.51 -3.23
N GLU A 39 4.00 0.54 -4.05
CA GLU A 39 3.77 0.50 -5.50
C GLU A 39 4.55 -0.64 -6.18
N GLN A 40 5.85 -0.77 -5.85
CA GLN A 40 6.70 -1.81 -6.43
C GLN A 40 6.26 -3.22 -6.00
N ASP A 41 5.76 -3.38 -4.78
CA ASP A 41 5.24 -4.65 -4.28
C ASP A 41 3.92 -5.02 -4.96
N ILE A 42 3.01 -4.06 -5.12
CA ILE A 42 1.75 -4.22 -5.87
C ILE A 42 2.05 -4.69 -7.30
N VAL A 43 2.97 -4.00 -7.98
CA VAL A 43 3.40 -4.37 -9.33
C VAL A 43 4.04 -5.75 -9.36
N ARG A 44 4.86 -6.10 -8.37
CA ARG A 44 5.51 -7.42 -8.30
C ARG A 44 4.49 -8.54 -8.08
N LEU A 45 3.57 -8.36 -7.14
CA LEU A 45 2.52 -9.33 -6.79
C LEU A 45 1.53 -9.53 -7.94
N SER A 46 1.23 -8.48 -8.71
CA SER A 46 0.31 -8.55 -9.86
C SER A 46 0.71 -9.63 -10.89
N ARG A 47 2.00 -9.97 -10.98
CA ARG A 47 2.54 -10.96 -11.93
C ARG A 47 2.14 -12.40 -11.61
N TYR A 48 1.66 -12.65 -10.39
CA TYR A 48 1.30 -13.99 -9.93
C TYR A 48 -0.20 -14.25 -9.96
N ILE A 49 -1.02 -13.25 -10.28
CA ILE A 49 -2.48 -13.37 -10.39
C ILE A 49 -2.83 -13.69 -11.85
N ARG A 50 -3.66 -14.72 -12.08
CA ARG A 50 -4.02 -15.22 -13.41
C ARG A 50 -5.13 -14.40 -14.08
N ILE A 51 -4.97 -13.08 -14.15
CA ILE A 51 -5.85 -12.12 -14.81
C ILE A 51 -5.00 -11.05 -15.53
N PRO A 52 -5.58 -10.14 -16.33
CA PRO A 52 -4.82 -9.03 -16.89
C PRO A 52 -4.09 -8.23 -15.81
N ARG A 53 -2.87 -7.82 -16.11
CA ARG A 53 -1.98 -7.18 -15.11
C ARG A 53 -2.59 -5.90 -14.53
N GLU A 54 -3.28 -5.11 -15.35
CA GLU A 54 -3.95 -3.88 -14.91
C GLU A 54 -5.07 -4.17 -13.91
N ASP A 55 -5.87 -5.21 -14.17
CA ASP A 55 -6.93 -5.65 -13.25
C ASP A 55 -6.33 -6.16 -11.94
N ALA A 56 -5.23 -6.94 -12.01
CA ALA A 56 -4.53 -7.42 -10.83
C ALA A 56 -3.98 -6.28 -9.96
N ILE A 57 -3.41 -5.24 -10.58
CA ILE A 57 -2.95 -4.05 -9.86
C ILE A 57 -4.12 -3.37 -9.16
N GLN A 58 -5.24 -3.15 -9.87
CA GLN A 58 -6.42 -2.52 -9.29
C GLN A 58 -7.00 -3.29 -8.11
N ILE A 59 -7.10 -4.61 -8.23
CA ILE A 59 -7.60 -5.49 -7.16
C ILE A 59 -6.69 -5.40 -5.94
N ILE A 60 -5.36 -5.55 -6.11
CA ILE A 60 -4.43 -5.49 -4.97
C ILE A 60 -4.50 -4.12 -4.30
N THR A 61 -4.54 -3.03 -5.06
CA THR A 61 -4.66 -1.68 -4.52
C THR A 61 -5.95 -1.51 -3.72
N LEU A 62 -7.08 -1.96 -4.25
CA LEU A 62 -8.38 -1.86 -3.58
C LEU A 62 -8.43 -2.68 -2.28
N GLU A 63 -7.91 -3.91 -2.32
CA GLU A 63 -7.82 -4.77 -1.13
C GLU A 63 -6.90 -4.16 -0.07
N LEU A 64 -5.75 -3.62 -0.47
CA LEU A 64 -4.85 -2.92 0.44
C LEU A 64 -5.52 -1.70 1.09
N MET A 65 -6.21 -0.86 0.31
CA MET A 65 -6.96 0.28 0.85
C MET A 65 -8.01 -0.15 1.86
N THR A 66 -8.71 -1.26 1.59
CA THR A 66 -9.70 -1.84 2.50
C THR A 66 -9.06 -2.34 3.79
N LEU A 67 -7.96 -3.11 3.69
CA LEU A 67 -7.20 -3.60 4.85
C LEU A 67 -6.61 -2.49 5.73
N LEU A 68 -6.21 -1.37 5.11
CA LEU A 68 -5.69 -0.23 5.87
C LEU A 68 -6.81 0.47 6.66
N LYS A 69 -8.03 0.54 6.11
CA LYS A 69 -9.20 1.16 6.75
C LYS A 69 -9.84 0.27 7.80
N ASP A 70 -9.98 -1.02 7.53
CA ASP A 70 -10.65 -1.96 8.43
C ASP A 70 -9.66 -2.64 9.37
N SER A 71 -9.83 -2.42 10.68
CA SER A 71 -8.99 -3.07 11.69
C SER A 71 -9.41 -4.50 12.04
N GLU A 72 -10.60 -4.98 11.64
CA GLU A 72 -11.17 -6.24 12.15
C GLU A 72 -11.99 -7.13 11.16
N LYS A 73 -11.95 -6.94 9.84
CA LYS A 73 -12.67 -7.86 8.94
C LYS A 73 -11.88 -8.24 7.69
N ASN A 74 -11.09 -9.30 7.80
CA ASN A 74 -10.96 -10.32 6.75
C ASN A 74 -10.18 -11.51 7.33
N ILE A 75 -10.85 -12.29 8.17
CA ILE A 75 -10.47 -13.68 8.46
C ILE A 75 -11.40 -14.51 7.57
N TYR A 76 -10.86 -15.06 6.49
CA TYR A 76 -11.48 -16.19 5.78
C TYR A 76 -11.04 -17.49 6.47
#